data_AF-A0A8T0QI95-F1
#
_entry.id   AF-A0A8T0QI95-F1
#
_cell.length_a   1.000
_cell.length_b   1.000
_cell.length_c   1.000
_cell.angle_alpha   90.00
_cell.angle_beta   90.00
_cell.angle_gamma   90.00
#
_symmetry.space_group_name_H-M   'P 1'
#
loop_
_entity.id
_entity.type
_entity.pdbx_description
1 polymer ?
#
loop_
_entity_poly.entity_id
_entity_poly.type
_entity_poly.pdbx_seq_one_letter_code
_entity_poly.pdbx_strand_id
1 'polypeptide(L)'
;MAGEIPSKRAAAAADGDDRLSALPDELLHSIMFFLMARQVVQTSVLSRRWRHLWRSTPCLDIDHGEFNRRPDVWRRLLDFTYNLFSKHSAPVLERFRLHLGASYNLNAVDDWVRRGIECRPAAPEITMSTDCQLTRPLLPAAACRLTRMRLCRVRLEGSFTRHLRSGFPVLEDLALARCDCLFQEMVSPTLKCLSIDCCGCSSSSSSAPRTVKAPALASFRLIAATNARRDAFLVVGNGAAAGGSSLVHASITVSCGDSYFVDKSNKTMFTVLGSLCNVTTLELWRFSYLTLMDVTEKFPKLHNLTTLLMGKCEMSLQFGILRVFLKNIPSLEKITLKHCKELRY
;
A
#
# COMPACT_ATOMS: atom_id res chain seq x y z
N MET A 1 8.10 -4.17 -80.42
CA MET A 1 9.25 -3.58 -79.70
C MET A 1 8.77 -3.07 -78.36
N ALA A 2 8.87 -3.92 -77.33
CA ALA A 2 8.63 -3.54 -75.93
C ALA A 2 10.00 -3.42 -75.27
N GLY A 3 10.32 -2.23 -74.75
CA GLY A 3 11.58 -1.97 -74.04
C GLY A 3 11.42 -2.23 -72.55
N GLU A 4 12.11 -3.26 -72.05
CA GLU A 4 12.31 -3.51 -70.63
C GLU A 4 13.22 -2.44 -70.02
N ILE A 5 12.82 -1.91 -68.86
CA ILE A 5 13.67 -1.10 -67.99
C ILE A 5 13.90 -1.89 -66.71
N PRO A 6 15.10 -2.44 -66.44
CA PRO A 6 15.45 -2.91 -65.12
C PRO A 6 16.32 -1.86 -64.44
N SER A 7 15.95 -1.39 -63.24
CA SER A 7 16.98 -0.84 -62.35
C SER A 7 16.58 -0.82 -60.86
N LYS A 8 17.08 -1.87 -60.20
CA LYS A 8 17.86 -1.80 -58.95
C LYS A 8 17.19 -1.14 -57.73
N ARG A 9 16.55 -2.00 -56.94
CA ARG A 9 16.67 -1.96 -55.46
C ARG A 9 18.16 -1.85 -55.10
N ALA A 10 18.61 -0.65 -54.75
CA ALA A 10 19.78 -0.46 -53.92
C ALA A 10 19.26 0.03 -52.57
N ALA A 11 18.92 -0.93 -51.70
CA ALA A 11 18.85 -0.65 -50.28
C ALA A 11 20.26 -0.19 -49.89
N ALA A 12 20.41 1.10 -49.60
CA ALA A 12 21.55 1.58 -48.86
C ALA A 12 21.50 0.90 -47.49
N ALA A 13 22.27 -0.19 -47.36
CA ALA A 13 22.63 -0.74 -46.07
C ALA A 13 23.49 0.33 -45.39
N ALA A 14 22.83 1.23 -44.66
CA ALA A 14 23.47 1.87 -43.54
C ALA A 14 23.78 0.75 -42.55
N ASP A 15 25.03 0.29 -42.56
CA ASP A 15 25.62 -0.60 -41.58
C ASP A 15 25.76 0.15 -40.25
N GLY A 16 24.62 0.52 -39.68
CA GLY A 16 24.47 0.82 -38.27
C GLY A 16 24.13 -0.50 -37.61
N ASP A 17 25.15 -1.28 -37.30
CA ASP A 17 25.04 -2.57 -36.62
C ASP A 17 23.99 -2.44 -35.51
N ASP A 18 22.91 -3.23 -35.55
CA ASP A 18 21.81 -3.16 -34.58
C ASP A 18 22.27 -3.80 -33.26
N ARG A 19 23.16 -3.08 -32.58
CA ARG A 19 23.81 -3.50 -31.33
C ARG A 19 22.80 -3.76 -30.23
N LEU A 20 21.61 -3.16 -30.33
CA LEU A 20 20.53 -3.36 -29.38
C LEU A 20 19.85 -4.72 -29.61
N SER A 21 19.62 -5.12 -30.87
CA SER A 21 19.14 -6.46 -31.20
C SER A 21 20.19 -7.56 -30.98
N ALA A 22 21.48 -7.22 -30.87
CA ALA A 22 22.55 -8.16 -30.55
C ALA A 22 22.58 -8.58 -29.05
N LEU A 23 21.94 -7.82 -28.16
CA LEU A 23 21.91 -8.12 -26.73
C LEU A 23 21.11 -9.41 -26.43
N PRO A 24 21.47 -10.20 -25.41
CA PRO A 24 20.63 -11.30 -24.90
C PRO A 24 19.28 -10.83 -24.38
N ASP A 25 18.25 -11.68 -24.48
CA ASP A 25 16.88 -11.36 -24.06
C ASP A 25 16.80 -10.94 -22.59
N GLU A 26 17.64 -11.51 -21.73
CA GLU A 26 17.73 -11.16 -20.31
C GLU A 26 18.10 -9.68 -20.09
N LEU A 27 19.05 -9.15 -20.88
CA LEU A 27 19.43 -7.74 -20.82
C LEU A 27 18.33 -6.85 -21.40
N LEU A 28 17.63 -7.32 -22.44
CA LEU A 28 16.49 -6.59 -23.01
C LEU A 28 15.31 -6.52 -22.04
N HIS A 29 14.99 -7.61 -21.35
CA HIS A 29 14.01 -7.62 -20.27
C HIS A 29 14.46 -6.72 -19.11
N SER A 30 15.76 -6.71 -18.77
CA SER A 30 16.31 -5.81 -17.75
C SER A 30 16.12 -4.34 -18.14
N ILE A 31 16.32 -3.97 -19.41
CA ILE A 31 16.03 -2.61 -19.91
C ILE A 31 14.53 -2.32 -19.80
N MET A 32 13.67 -3.23 -20.26
CA MET A 32 12.20 -3.09 -20.20
C MET A 32 11.68 -3.00 -18.77
N PHE A 33 12.37 -3.60 -17.80
CA PHE A 33 12.00 -3.59 -16.39
C PHE A 33 12.01 -2.18 -15.78
N PHE A 34 12.68 -1.22 -16.41
CA PHE A 34 12.67 0.20 -16.00
C PHE A 34 11.64 1.05 -16.74
N LEU A 35 10.88 0.46 -17.65
CA LEU A 35 9.91 1.15 -18.50
C LEU A 35 8.47 0.87 -18.05
N MET A 36 7.59 1.82 -18.34
CA MET A 36 6.14 1.65 -18.20
C MET A 36 5.61 0.72 -19.30
N ALA A 37 4.48 0.04 -19.04
CA ALA A 37 3.92 -0.97 -19.93
C ALA A 37 3.70 -0.43 -21.35
N ARG A 38 3.26 0.83 -21.49
CA ARG A 38 3.06 1.42 -22.81
C ARG A 38 4.39 1.65 -23.55
N GLN A 39 5.41 2.12 -22.84
CA GLN A 39 6.76 2.29 -23.38
C GLN A 39 7.36 0.93 -23.79
N VAL A 40 7.18 -0.10 -22.96
CA VAL A 40 7.57 -1.48 -23.26
C VAL A 40 6.92 -1.95 -24.56
N VAL A 41 5.61 -1.77 -24.73
CA VAL A 41 4.93 -2.10 -25.99
C VAL A 41 5.45 -1.25 -27.17
N GLN A 42 5.78 0.02 -26.96
CA GLN A 42 6.34 0.89 -28.01
C GLN A 42 7.71 0.42 -28.51
N THR A 43 8.52 -0.24 -27.68
CA THR A 43 9.79 -0.83 -28.13
C THR A 43 9.62 -1.90 -29.22
N SER A 44 8.40 -2.42 -29.42
CA SER A 44 8.08 -3.40 -30.47
C SER A 44 8.42 -2.95 -31.90
N VAL A 45 8.62 -1.66 -32.13
CA VAL A 45 8.99 -1.10 -33.44
C VAL A 45 10.50 -1.06 -33.69
N LEU A 46 11.33 -1.29 -32.66
CA LEU A 46 12.79 -1.18 -32.76
C LEU A 46 13.38 -2.25 -33.68
N SER A 47 12.91 -3.49 -33.57
CA SER A 47 13.28 -4.56 -34.50
C SER A 47 12.27 -5.72 -34.48
N ARG A 48 12.44 -6.67 -35.41
CA ARG A 48 11.59 -7.88 -35.46
C ARG A 48 11.63 -8.68 -34.17
N ARG A 49 12.75 -8.67 -33.44
CA ARG A 49 12.92 -9.38 -32.17
C ARG A 49 12.11 -8.69 -31.06
N TRP A 50 12.27 -7.38 -30.93
CA TRP A 50 11.54 -6.56 -29.95
C TRP A 50 10.02 -6.61 -30.12
N ARG A 51 9.54 -6.84 -31.34
CA ARG A 51 8.10 -7.01 -31.66
C ARG A 51 7.39 -8.04 -30.77
N HIS A 52 8.11 -9.06 -30.32
CA HIS A 52 7.57 -10.17 -29.54
C HIS A 52 8.03 -10.16 -28.07
N LEU A 53 9.21 -9.60 -27.78
CA LEU A 53 9.81 -9.62 -26.43
C LEU A 53 8.95 -9.00 -25.35
N TRP A 54 8.24 -7.91 -25.66
CA TRP A 54 7.38 -7.26 -24.67
C TRP A 54 6.29 -8.19 -24.12
N ARG A 55 5.89 -9.25 -24.85
CA ARG A 55 4.84 -10.18 -24.40
C ARG A 55 5.29 -11.09 -23.27
N SER A 56 6.60 -11.33 -23.14
CA SER A 56 7.23 -12.13 -22.10
C SER A 56 7.84 -11.28 -20.99
N THR A 57 7.65 -9.97 -20.99
CA THR A 57 8.23 -9.09 -19.97
C THR A 57 7.73 -9.47 -18.57
N PRO A 58 8.63 -9.57 -17.57
CA PRO A 58 8.26 -9.85 -16.18
C PRO A 58 7.74 -8.61 -15.44
N CYS A 59 7.60 -7.46 -16.11
CA CYS A 59 7.17 -6.21 -15.50
C CYS A 59 6.00 -5.58 -16.25
N LEU A 60 4.90 -5.34 -15.54
CA LEU A 60 3.77 -4.54 -16.02
C LEU A 60 3.58 -3.34 -15.09
N ASP A 61 3.96 -2.15 -15.55
CA ASP A 61 3.77 -0.89 -14.83
C ASP A 61 2.82 0.00 -15.65
N ILE A 62 1.53 0.02 -15.26
CA ILE A 62 0.46 0.68 -16.00
C ILE A 62 0.10 1.97 -15.26
N ASP A 63 0.40 3.12 -15.86
CA ASP A 63 0.02 4.43 -15.32
C ASP A 63 -0.88 5.19 -16.30
N HIS A 64 -2.07 5.56 -15.83
CA HIS A 64 -3.00 6.42 -16.58
C HIS A 64 -2.36 7.76 -17.01
N GLY A 65 -1.35 8.25 -16.28
CA GLY A 65 -0.59 9.46 -16.57
C GLY A 65 0.05 9.45 -17.96
N GLU A 66 0.41 8.28 -18.48
CA GLU A 66 0.91 8.13 -19.84
C GLU A 66 -0.13 8.57 -20.89
N PHE A 67 -1.41 8.48 -20.57
CA PHE A 67 -2.52 8.71 -21.50
C PHE A 67 -3.09 10.14 -21.42
N ASN A 68 -2.67 10.95 -20.46
CA ASN A 68 -3.22 12.30 -20.17
C ASN A 68 -2.99 13.35 -21.28
N ARG A 69 -2.19 13.07 -22.31
CA ARG A 69 -1.87 14.04 -23.39
C ARG A 69 -2.97 14.27 -24.43
N ARG A 70 -4.10 13.57 -24.38
CA ARG A 70 -5.20 13.71 -25.34
C ARG A 70 -6.56 13.60 -24.63
N PRO A 71 -7.67 14.03 -25.25
CA PRO A 71 -9.02 13.69 -24.77
C PRO A 71 -9.24 12.16 -24.68
N ASP A 72 -10.25 11.73 -23.94
CA ASP A 72 -10.63 10.31 -23.78
C ASP A 72 -9.52 9.40 -23.21
N VAL A 73 -8.94 9.81 -22.08
CA VAL A 73 -7.90 9.04 -21.35
C VAL A 73 -8.37 7.62 -21.06
N TRP A 74 -9.59 7.47 -20.53
CA TRP A 74 -10.13 6.19 -20.12
C TRP A 74 -10.26 5.19 -21.27
N ARG A 75 -10.84 5.58 -22.41
CA ARG A 75 -11.05 4.69 -23.56
C ARG A 75 -9.73 4.14 -24.07
N ARG A 76 -8.71 5.00 -24.21
CA ARG A 76 -7.38 4.59 -24.69
C ARG A 76 -6.64 3.70 -23.70
N LEU A 77 -6.78 3.98 -22.41
CA LEU A 77 -6.25 3.11 -21.37
C LEU A 77 -6.92 1.74 -21.43
N LEU A 78 -8.24 1.70 -21.57
CA LEU A 78 -9.03 0.47 -21.66
C LEU A 78 -8.67 -0.37 -22.90
N ASP A 79 -8.58 0.26 -24.07
CA ASP A 79 -8.15 -0.41 -25.30
C ASP A 79 -6.71 -0.94 -25.17
N PHE A 80 -5.83 -0.14 -24.55
CA PHE A 80 -4.45 -0.54 -24.32
C PHE A 80 -4.34 -1.74 -23.37
N THR A 81 -4.98 -1.69 -22.21
CA THR A 81 -4.91 -2.75 -21.21
C THR A 81 -5.58 -4.03 -21.69
N TYR A 82 -6.69 -3.94 -22.42
CA TYR A 82 -7.32 -5.09 -23.07
C TYR A 82 -6.34 -5.78 -24.04
N ASN A 83 -5.65 -5.01 -24.88
CA ASN A 83 -4.63 -5.53 -25.79
C ASN A 83 -3.38 -6.06 -25.06
N LEU A 84 -2.98 -5.41 -23.97
CA LEU A 84 -1.84 -5.79 -23.15
C LEU A 84 -2.09 -7.16 -22.52
N PHE A 85 -3.17 -7.32 -21.76
CA PHE A 85 -3.48 -8.57 -21.06
C PHE A 85 -3.89 -9.72 -21.98
N SER A 86 -4.42 -9.44 -23.19
CA SER A 86 -4.74 -10.50 -24.16
C SER A 86 -3.51 -11.07 -24.87
N LYS A 87 -2.40 -10.32 -24.93
CA LYS A 87 -1.18 -10.69 -25.67
C LYS A 87 0.02 -10.96 -24.77
N HIS A 88 0.00 -10.48 -23.53
CA HIS A 88 0.99 -10.79 -22.53
C HIS A 88 0.87 -12.26 -22.10
N SER A 89 2.01 -12.93 -21.96
CA SER A 89 2.07 -14.37 -21.75
C SER A 89 3.07 -14.79 -20.68
N ALA A 90 3.63 -13.82 -19.93
CA ALA A 90 4.55 -14.17 -18.85
C ALA A 90 3.76 -14.82 -17.68
N PRO A 91 4.09 -16.05 -17.28
CA PRO A 91 3.35 -16.77 -16.23
C PRO A 91 3.61 -16.19 -14.84
N VAL A 92 4.71 -15.45 -14.68
CA VAL A 92 5.14 -14.83 -13.43
C VAL A 92 5.56 -13.39 -13.72
N LEU A 93 5.02 -12.45 -12.97
CA LEU A 93 5.48 -11.06 -12.92
C LEU A 93 6.41 -10.87 -11.73
N GLU A 94 7.55 -10.24 -11.96
CA GLU A 94 8.39 -9.73 -10.87
C GLU A 94 7.82 -8.43 -10.31
N ARG A 95 7.24 -7.59 -11.19
CA ARG A 95 6.59 -6.34 -10.81
C ARG A 95 5.24 -6.19 -11.50
N PHE A 96 4.23 -5.85 -10.70
CA PHE A 96 2.93 -5.42 -11.19
C PHE A 96 2.56 -4.10 -10.49
N ARG A 97 2.49 -3.01 -11.27
CA ARG A 97 2.00 -1.71 -10.80
C ARG A 97 0.81 -1.28 -11.62
N LEU A 98 -0.23 -0.82 -10.94
CA LEU A 98 -1.43 -0.28 -11.56
C LEU A 98 -1.79 1.04 -10.90
N HIS A 99 -1.57 2.14 -11.62
CA HIS A 99 -1.73 3.52 -11.16
C HIS A 99 -2.85 4.19 -11.96
N LEU A 100 -4.00 4.37 -11.32
CA LEU A 100 -5.22 4.83 -11.97
C LEU A 100 -5.75 6.12 -11.33
N GLY A 101 -5.98 7.12 -12.18
CA GLY A 101 -6.71 8.36 -11.91
C GLY A 101 -8.20 8.18 -11.60
N ALA A 102 -8.92 9.31 -11.51
CA ALA A 102 -10.28 9.33 -10.97
C ALA A 102 -11.26 8.96 -12.08
N SER A 103 -12.45 8.46 -11.69
CA SER A 103 -13.63 8.27 -12.56
C SER A 103 -13.52 7.19 -13.64
N TYR A 104 -13.06 6.00 -13.25
CA TYR A 104 -12.96 4.85 -14.16
C TYR A 104 -13.98 3.75 -13.85
N ASN A 105 -14.42 3.02 -14.89
CA ASN A 105 -15.38 1.94 -14.75
C ASN A 105 -14.76 0.78 -13.95
N LEU A 106 -15.36 0.48 -12.80
CA LEU A 106 -14.82 -0.41 -11.77
C LEU A 106 -14.62 -1.85 -12.27
N ASN A 107 -15.52 -2.36 -13.12
CA ASN A 107 -15.48 -3.75 -13.57
C ASN A 107 -14.23 -4.05 -14.42
N ALA A 108 -13.83 -3.11 -15.28
CA ALA A 108 -12.64 -3.30 -16.12
C ALA A 108 -11.37 -3.32 -15.26
N VAL A 109 -11.32 -2.47 -14.23
CA VAL A 109 -10.16 -2.42 -13.33
C VAL A 109 -10.06 -3.69 -12.49
N ASP A 110 -11.18 -4.21 -11.98
CA ASP A 110 -11.20 -5.48 -11.25
C ASP A 110 -10.62 -6.61 -12.09
N ASP A 111 -10.97 -6.66 -13.38
CA ASP A 111 -10.39 -7.61 -14.32
C ASP A 111 -8.89 -7.41 -14.51
N TRP A 112 -8.40 -6.17 -14.59
CA TRP A 112 -6.97 -5.88 -14.71
C TRP A 112 -6.19 -6.29 -13.46
N VAL A 113 -6.72 -5.99 -12.28
CA VAL A 113 -6.14 -6.39 -10.99
C VAL A 113 -6.09 -7.91 -10.89
N ARG A 114 -7.20 -8.58 -11.22
CA ARG A 114 -7.27 -10.05 -11.24
C ARG A 114 -6.24 -10.64 -12.20
N ARG A 115 -6.19 -10.18 -13.45
CA ARG A 115 -5.21 -10.65 -14.45
C ARG A 115 -3.76 -10.43 -14.00
N GLY A 116 -3.48 -9.27 -13.41
CA GLY A 116 -2.16 -8.96 -12.85
C GLY A 116 -1.79 -9.91 -11.71
N ILE A 117 -2.73 -10.21 -10.81
CA ILE A 117 -2.54 -11.14 -9.69
C ILE A 117 -2.44 -12.59 -10.18
N GLU A 118 -3.17 -12.99 -11.22
CA GLU A 118 -3.07 -14.30 -11.87
C GLU A 118 -1.66 -14.59 -12.40
N CYS A 119 -0.91 -13.55 -12.74
CA CYS A 119 0.49 -13.64 -13.11
C CYS A 119 1.44 -13.70 -11.89
N ARG A 120 0.93 -14.00 -10.69
CA ARG A 120 1.70 -14.33 -9.46
C ARG A 120 2.81 -13.33 -9.08
N PRO A 121 2.50 -12.02 -8.99
CA PRO A 121 3.49 -11.02 -8.62
C PRO A 121 3.96 -11.19 -7.17
N ALA A 122 5.25 -10.95 -6.92
CA ALA A 122 5.81 -10.98 -5.57
C ALA A 122 5.38 -9.76 -4.73
N ALA A 123 5.32 -8.58 -5.37
CA ALA A 123 5.01 -7.30 -4.72
C ALA A 123 4.17 -6.38 -5.62
N PRO A 124 2.87 -6.65 -5.80
CA PRO A 124 1.95 -5.76 -6.48
C PRO A 124 1.73 -4.44 -5.74
N GLU A 125 1.67 -3.36 -6.51
CA GLU A 125 1.32 -2.03 -6.05
C GLU A 125 0.11 -1.54 -6.85
N ILE A 126 -1.01 -1.35 -6.16
CA ILE A 126 -2.25 -0.89 -6.78
C ILE A 126 -2.61 0.44 -6.16
N THR A 127 -2.52 1.49 -6.97
CA THR A 127 -2.91 2.86 -6.60
C THR A 127 -4.08 3.27 -7.44
N MET A 128 -5.17 3.61 -6.79
CA MET A 128 -6.39 4.11 -7.43
C MET A 128 -6.65 5.54 -6.98
N SER A 129 -7.67 6.19 -7.50
CA SER A 129 -8.09 7.48 -6.93
C SER A 129 -9.59 7.63 -6.76
N THR A 130 -10.34 6.60 -7.16
CA THR A 130 -11.75 6.40 -6.82
C THR A 130 -11.98 4.94 -6.46
N ASP A 131 -12.97 4.75 -5.59
CA ASP A 131 -13.33 3.52 -4.90
C ASP A 131 -13.56 2.31 -5.83
N CYS A 132 -12.68 1.31 -5.80
CA CYS A 132 -12.88 0.02 -6.48
C CYS A 132 -13.12 -1.12 -5.50
N GLN A 133 -13.96 -2.08 -5.87
CA GLN A 133 -14.33 -3.21 -5.04
C GLN A 133 -13.64 -4.47 -5.53
N LEU A 134 -12.75 -5.07 -4.73
CA LEU A 134 -12.23 -6.41 -5.02
C LEU A 134 -13.31 -7.46 -4.73
N THR A 135 -14.25 -7.66 -5.66
CA THR A 135 -15.46 -8.49 -5.46
C THR A 135 -15.22 -9.97 -5.76
N ARG A 136 -14.32 -10.32 -6.68
CA ARG A 136 -14.12 -11.69 -7.16
C ARG A 136 -12.92 -12.37 -6.48
N PRO A 137 -12.99 -13.70 -6.25
CA PRO A 137 -11.90 -14.40 -5.61
C PRO A 137 -10.62 -14.35 -6.43
N LEU A 138 -9.57 -13.82 -5.81
CA LEU A 138 -8.37 -13.40 -6.53
C LEU A 138 -7.56 -14.58 -7.08
N LEU A 139 -7.48 -15.74 -6.40
CA LEU A 139 -6.76 -16.94 -6.88
C LEU A 139 -7.07 -18.18 -6.00
N PRO A 140 -6.83 -19.42 -6.50
CA PRO A 140 -6.60 -20.59 -5.66
C PRO A 140 -5.30 -20.43 -4.85
N ALA A 141 -5.38 -20.59 -3.53
CA ALA A 141 -4.32 -20.27 -2.57
C ALA A 141 -2.93 -20.88 -2.88
N ALA A 142 -2.86 -22.06 -3.52
CA ALA A 142 -1.62 -22.81 -3.74
C ALA A 142 -0.61 -22.17 -4.72
N ALA A 143 -1.00 -21.15 -5.50
CA ALA A 143 -0.15 -20.54 -6.52
C ALA A 143 0.31 -19.11 -6.18
N CYS A 144 0.00 -18.61 -4.99
CA CYS A 144 0.23 -17.21 -4.63
C CYS A 144 1.67 -17.00 -4.13
N ARG A 145 2.47 -16.14 -4.81
CA ARG A 145 3.79 -15.66 -4.34
C ARG A 145 3.72 -14.26 -3.70
N LEU A 146 2.52 -13.81 -3.41
CA LEU A 146 2.23 -12.47 -2.95
C LEU A 146 2.74 -12.28 -1.52
N THR A 147 3.97 -11.80 -1.35
CA THR A 147 4.54 -11.56 -0.02
C THR A 147 4.28 -10.15 0.48
N ARG A 148 4.11 -9.20 -0.44
CA ARG A 148 3.86 -7.79 -0.12
C ARG A 148 2.74 -7.21 -0.96
N MET A 149 1.83 -6.47 -0.36
CA MET A 149 0.74 -5.80 -1.07
C MET A 149 0.63 -4.35 -0.61
N ARG A 150 0.64 -3.42 -1.57
CA ARG A 150 0.39 -2.00 -1.32
C ARG A 150 -0.87 -1.56 -2.04
N LEU A 151 -1.86 -1.11 -1.28
CA LEU A 151 -3.12 -0.57 -1.76
C LEU A 151 -3.22 0.91 -1.38
N CYS A 152 -3.47 1.77 -2.36
CA CYS A 152 -3.64 3.20 -2.14
C CYS A 152 -4.98 3.67 -2.74
N ARG A 153 -5.82 4.33 -1.93
CA ARG A 153 -7.13 4.88 -2.33
C ARG A 153 -8.08 3.84 -2.93
N VAL A 154 -8.15 2.68 -2.28
CA VAL A 154 -9.00 1.53 -2.66
C VAL A 154 -10.12 1.36 -1.63
N ARG A 155 -11.32 0.93 -2.08
CA ARG A 155 -12.42 0.55 -1.19
C ARG A 155 -12.31 -0.94 -0.83
N LEU A 156 -12.25 -1.23 0.46
CA LEU A 156 -12.01 -2.57 0.98
C LEU A 156 -13.26 -3.07 1.71
N GLU A 157 -13.88 -4.12 1.18
CA GLU A 157 -15.08 -4.72 1.75
C GLU A 157 -14.78 -6.03 2.49
N GLY A 158 -15.82 -6.68 3.04
CA GLY A 158 -15.67 -7.98 3.70
C GLY A 158 -15.17 -9.11 2.76
N SER A 159 -15.21 -8.92 1.43
CA SER A 159 -14.55 -9.83 0.49
C SER A 159 -13.03 -9.79 0.65
N PHE A 160 -12.43 -8.61 0.80
CA PHE A 160 -10.99 -8.45 0.96
C PHE A 160 -10.50 -9.15 2.24
N THR A 161 -11.24 -9.02 3.34
CA THR A 161 -10.86 -9.65 4.62
C THR A 161 -10.98 -11.18 4.57
N ARG A 162 -11.89 -11.74 3.76
CA ARG A 162 -11.92 -13.18 3.45
C ARG A 162 -10.67 -13.63 2.71
N HIS A 163 -10.16 -12.85 1.75
CA HIS A 163 -8.91 -13.15 1.07
C HIS A 163 -7.69 -13.05 1.98
N LEU A 164 -7.63 -12.07 2.88
CA LEU A 164 -6.57 -12.00 3.88
C LEU A 164 -6.54 -13.20 4.83
N ARG A 165 -7.71 -13.80 5.10
CA ARG A 165 -7.84 -14.97 5.97
C ARG A 165 -7.34 -16.25 5.31
N SER A 166 -7.63 -16.47 4.03
CA SER A 166 -7.34 -17.77 3.36
C SER A 166 -6.88 -17.68 1.91
N GLY A 167 -7.08 -16.56 1.22
CA GLY A 167 -6.69 -16.36 -0.19
C GLY A 167 -5.22 -15.98 -0.39
N PHE A 168 -4.55 -15.46 0.64
CA PHE A 168 -3.16 -15.01 0.58
C PHE A 168 -2.28 -15.74 1.61
N PRO A 169 -1.89 -16.99 1.35
CA PRO A 169 -1.22 -17.84 2.35
C PRO A 169 0.24 -17.44 2.65
N VAL A 170 0.83 -16.50 1.90
CA VAL A 170 2.22 -16.06 2.07
C VAL A 170 2.36 -14.54 2.21
N LEU A 171 1.26 -13.82 2.39
CA LEU A 171 1.29 -12.35 2.51
C LEU A 171 1.81 -11.95 3.89
N GLU A 172 2.97 -11.30 3.91
CA GLU A 172 3.67 -10.89 5.13
C GLU A 172 3.62 -9.38 5.36
N ASP A 173 3.55 -8.57 4.30
CA ASP A 173 3.57 -7.10 4.38
C ASP A 173 2.35 -6.51 3.68
N LEU A 174 1.54 -5.73 4.41
CA LEU A 174 0.37 -5.05 3.88
C LEU A 174 0.46 -3.56 4.19
N ALA A 175 0.44 -2.74 3.14
CA ALA A 175 0.36 -1.29 3.26
C ALA A 175 -0.95 -0.78 2.66
N LEU A 176 -1.80 -0.17 3.50
CA LEU A 176 -3.04 0.48 3.12
C LEU A 176 -2.84 2.00 3.26
N ALA A 177 -3.09 2.77 2.22
CA ALA A 177 -2.97 4.22 2.24
C ALA A 177 -4.22 4.89 1.66
N ARG A 178 -4.90 5.74 2.43
CA ARG A 178 -6.11 6.48 2.05
C ARG A 178 -7.23 5.57 1.54
N CYS A 179 -7.32 4.35 2.06
CA CYS A 179 -8.34 3.36 1.69
C CYS A 179 -9.66 3.59 2.44
N ASP A 180 -10.78 3.26 1.79
CA ASP A 180 -12.12 3.24 2.38
C ASP A 180 -12.42 1.82 2.88
N CYS A 181 -12.16 1.56 4.16
CA CYS A 181 -12.29 0.25 4.78
C CYS A 181 -13.72 0.05 5.29
N LEU A 182 -14.54 -0.73 4.59
CA LEU A 182 -15.94 -1.01 4.92
C LEU A 182 -16.13 -2.26 5.80
N PHE A 183 -15.05 -2.87 6.29
CA PHE A 183 -15.06 -4.11 7.09
C PHE A 183 -14.83 -3.87 8.59
N GLN A 184 -15.53 -4.56 9.48
CA GLN A 184 -15.34 -4.38 10.93
C GLN A 184 -14.14 -5.15 11.49
N GLU A 185 -13.83 -6.30 10.90
CA GLU A 185 -12.75 -7.18 11.36
C GLU A 185 -11.87 -7.61 10.19
N MET A 186 -10.56 -7.57 10.40
CA MET A 186 -9.53 -8.10 9.51
C MET A 186 -8.77 -9.20 10.24
N VAL A 187 -8.73 -10.39 9.65
CA VAL A 187 -7.99 -11.54 10.19
C VAL A 187 -6.98 -12.00 9.15
N SER A 188 -5.71 -12.11 9.55
CA SER A 188 -4.66 -12.66 8.69
C SER A 188 -3.67 -13.49 9.51
N PRO A 189 -3.47 -14.78 9.18
CA PRO A 189 -2.55 -15.64 9.93
C PRO A 189 -1.07 -15.37 9.61
N THR A 190 -0.76 -14.77 8.46
CA THR A 190 0.59 -14.69 7.88
C THR A 190 1.24 -13.31 7.99
N LEU A 191 0.44 -12.29 8.28
CA LEU A 191 0.87 -10.90 8.23
C LEU A 191 1.86 -10.58 9.36
N LYS A 192 3.05 -10.10 8.99
CA LYS A 192 4.14 -9.68 9.89
C LYS A 192 4.27 -8.17 9.99
N CYS A 193 3.97 -7.44 8.91
CA CYS A 193 4.04 -5.99 8.83
C CYS A 193 2.71 -5.42 8.33
N LEU A 194 2.17 -4.44 9.06
CA LEU A 194 0.96 -3.74 8.67
C LEU A 194 1.16 -2.22 8.77
N SER A 195 0.96 -1.53 7.66
CA SER A 195 0.93 -0.06 7.62
C SER A 195 -0.45 0.41 7.20
N ILE A 196 -1.08 1.27 8.00
CA ILE A 196 -2.37 1.92 7.71
C ILE A 196 -2.14 3.42 7.74
N ASP A 197 -2.31 4.08 6.60
CA ASP A 197 -2.07 5.51 6.43
C ASP A 197 -3.34 6.22 5.97
N CYS A 198 -3.91 7.10 6.79
CA CYS A 198 -5.07 7.93 6.48
C CYS A 198 -6.30 7.14 5.96
N CYS A 199 -6.49 5.89 6.39
CA CYS A 199 -7.67 5.09 6.03
C CYS A 199 -8.88 5.44 6.91
N GLY A 200 -10.09 5.26 6.40
CA GLY A 200 -11.35 5.53 7.11
C GLY A 200 -12.52 4.73 6.53
N CYS A 201 -13.76 5.08 6.88
CA CYS A 201 -14.96 4.48 6.33
C CYS A 201 -16.02 5.54 5.99
N SER A 202 -16.49 5.52 4.74
CA SER A 202 -17.51 6.45 4.25
C SER A 202 -18.93 6.12 4.75
N SER A 203 -19.22 4.86 5.07
CA SER A 203 -20.59 4.34 5.27
C SER A 203 -20.96 3.98 6.72
N SER A 204 -20.10 4.17 7.72
CA SER A 204 -20.39 3.72 9.09
C SER A 204 -21.27 4.71 9.86
N SER A 205 -22.50 4.30 10.18
CA SER A 205 -23.31 4.87 11.27
C SER A 205 -22.78 4.43 12.65
N SER A 206 -22.04 3.31 12.68
CA SER A 206 -21.38 2.74 13.84
C SER A 206 -20.13 3.52 14.24
N SER A 207 -20.01 3.86 15.52
CA SER A 207 -18.79 4.41 16.13
C SER A 207 -17.80 3.33 16.56
N ALA A 208 -18.07 2.05 16.27
CA ALA A 208 -17.23 0.95 16.73
C ALA A 208 -15.90 0.91 15.95
N PRO A 209 -14.77 0.73 16.65
CA PRO A 209 -13.48 0.62 15.99
C PRO A 209 -13.33 -0.70 15.23
N ARG A 210 -12.44 -0.72 14.24
CA ARG A 210 -12.12 -1.89 13.42
C ARG A 210 -11.06 -2.73 14.11
N THR A 211 -11.22 -4.03 14.07
CA THR A 211 -10.33 -4.96 14.76
C THR A 211 -9.40 -5.65 13.77
N VAL A 212 -8.10 -5.66 14.07
CA VAL A 212 -7.07 -6.40 13.35
C VAL A 212 -6.61 -7.56 14.21
N LYS A 213 -6.83 -8.79 13.74
CA LYS A 213 -6.34 -10.03 14.35
C LYS A 213 -5.27 -10.64 13.44
N ALA A 214 -4.02 -10.38 13.80
CA ALA A 214 -2.86 -10.90 13.08
C ALA A 214 -1.85 -11.45 14.09
N PRO A 215 -1.87 -12.76 14.40
CA PRO A 215 -1.07 -13.31 15.49
C PRO A 215 0.44 -13.25 15.22
N ALA A 216 0.86 -13.28 13.95
CA ALA A 216 2.25 -13.18 13.52
C ALA A 216 2.74 -11.73 13.34
N LEU A 217 1.91 -10.73 13.66
CA LEU A 217 2.23 -9.32 13.39
C LEU A 217 3.35 -8.84 14.30
N ALA A 218 4.48 -8.45 13.72
CA ALA A 218 5.68 -7.97 14.43
C ALA A 218 5.83 -6.45 14.38
N SER A 219 5.36 -5.81 13.30
CA SER A 219 5.41 -4.36 13.12
C SER A 219 4.06 -3.78 12.71
N PHE A 220 3.66 -2.70 13.37
CA PHE A 220 2.43 -1.97 13.08
C PHE A 220 2.70 -0.47 12.92
N ARG A 221 2.28 0.12 11.80
CA ARG A 221 2.34 1.56 11.56
C ARG A 221 0.94 2.09 11.33
N LEU A 222 0.57 3.14 12.06
CA LEU A 222 -0.69 3.86 11.90
C LEU A 222 -0.41 5.35 11.69
N ILE A 223 -0.88 5.91 10.58
CA ILE A 223 -0.92 7.35 10.35
C ILE A 223 -2.39 7.76 10.34
N ALA A 224 -2.84 8.48 11.36
CA ALA A 224 -4.22 8.91 11.49
C ALA A 224 -4.39 10.34 10.96
N ALA A 225 -5.35 10.56 10.06
CA ALA A 225 -5.76 11.91 9.66
C ALA A 225 -6.70 12.51 10.71
N THR A 226 -6.43 13.74 11.18
CA THR A 226 -7.28 14.45 12.15
C THR A 226 -8.72 14.63 11.70
N ASN A 227 -8.93 14.62 10.38
CA ASN A 227 -10.22 14.88 9.75
C ASN A 227 -10.94 13.58 9.35
N ALA A 228 -10.27 12.42 9.49
CA ALA A 228 -10.88 11.12 9.19
C ALA A 228 -11.91 10.79 10.28
N ARG A 229 -13.17 10.71 9.86
CA ARG A 229 -14.30 10.30 10.70
C ARG A 229 -13.96 9.03 11.47
N ARG A 230 -14.19 9.05 12.79
CA ARG A 230 -14.54 7.97 13.77
C ARG A 230 -13.87 6.58 13.71
N ASP A 231 -13.10 6.20 12.70
CA ASP A 231 -12.68 4.81 12.50
C ASP A 231 -11.28 4.56 13.09
N ALA A 232 -11.22 4.14 14.36
CA ALA A 232 -10.00 3.60 14.95
C ALA A 232 -9.73 2.18 14.43
N PHE A 233 -8.44 1.83 14.26
CA PHE A 233 -7.98 0.46 14.04
C PHE A 233 -7.32 -0.08 15.30
N LEU A 234 -7.91 -1.10 15.91
CA LEU A 234 -7.38 -1.79 17.09
C LEU A 234 -6.66 -3.05 16.68
N VAL A 235 -5.44 -3.22 17.15
CA VAL A 235 -4.70 -4.47 16.98
C VAL A 235 -4.99 -5.35 18.19
N VAL A 236 -5.76 -6.40 17.99
CA VAL A 236 -6.05 -7.35 19.07
C VAL A 236 -5.04 -8.47 18.97
N GLY A 237 -4.10 -8.49 19.93
CA GLY A 237 -3.31 -9.68 20.20
C GLY A 237 -4.24 -10.83 20.59
N ASN A 238 -3.90 -12.06 20.20
CA ASN A 238 -4.63 -13.21 20.72
C ASN A 238 -4.64 -13.11 22.26
N GLY A 239 -5.82 -13.22 22.85
CA GLY A 239 -6.05 -12.91 24.26
C GLY A 239 -5.11 -13.67 25.19
N ALA A 240 -5.02 -13.19 26.42
CA ALA A 240 -4.09 -13.61 27.49
C ALA A 240 -4.03 -15.12 27.82
N ALA A 241 -4.75 -16.00 27.12
CA ALA A 241 -4.76 -17.44 27.31
C ALA A 241 -4.12 -18.26 26.17
N ALA A 242 -3.72 -17.65 25.04
CA ALA A 242 -3.10 -18.40 23.94
C ALA A 242 -2.10 -17.57 23.14
N GLY A 243 -0.84 -17.56 23.59
CA GLY A 243 0.31 -17.01 22.84
C GLY A 243 0.25 -15.50 22.66
N GLY A 244 1.04 -14.78 23.46
CA GLY A 244 1.12 -13.31 23.44
C GLY A 244 1.26 -12.73 22.03
N SER A 245 0.74 -11.51 21.85
CA SER A 245 0.92 -10.74 20.61
C SER A 245 2.38 -10.75 20.18
N SER A 246 2.67 -11.16 18.94
CA SER A 246 4.02 -11.09 18.36
C SER A 246 4.47 -9.64 18.08
N LEU A 247 3.64 -8.64 18.40
CA LEU A 247 3.87 -7.25 18.03
C LEU A 247 4.95 -6.63 18.89
N VAL A 248 6.14 -6.44 18.28
CA VAL A 248 7.32 -5.89 18.95
C VAL A 248 7.41 -4.38 18.77
N HIS A 249 7.07 -3.88 17.58
CA HIS A 249 7.23 -2.49 17.18
C HIS A 249 5.90 -1.88 16.73
N ALA A 250 5.58 -0.70 17.26
CA ALA A 250 4.45 0.10 16.80
C ALA A 250 4.85 1.56 16.56
N SER A 251 4.33 2.17 15.49
CA SER A 251 4.54 3.57 15.14
C SER A 251 3.21 4.25 14.87
N ILE A 252 2.84 5.25 15.68
CA ILE A 252 1.61 6.03 15.52
C ILE A 252 1.99 7.46 15.17
N THR A 253 1.43 7.97 14.06
CA THR A 253 1.60 9.35 13.62
C THR A 253 0.26 10.03 13.51
N VAL A 254 0.13 11.25 14.03
CA VAL A 254 -1.06 12.09 13.86
C VAL A 254 -0.79 13.05 12.72
N SER A 255 -1.37 12.81 11.55
CA SER A 255 -1.33 13.77 10.44
C SER A 255 -2.35 14.88 10.69
N CYS A 256 -1.85 16.07 11.04
CA CYS A 256 -2.64 17.29 11.10
C CYS A 256 -3.08 17.66 9.67
N GLY A 257 -4.39 17.58 9.41
CA GLY A 257 -5.03 18.33 8.34
C GLY A 257 -5.25 19.76 8.80
N ASP A 258 -5.24 20.70 7.86
CA ASP A 258 -5.57 22.09 8.15
C ASP A 258 -6.98 22.14 8.78
N SER A 259 -7.12 22.87 9.90
CA SER A 259 -8.34 23.35 10.57
C SER A 259 -9.02 22.51 11.70
N TYR A 260 -8.91 23.05 12.93
CA TYR A 260 -9.92 23.26 13.99
C TYR A 260 -10.80 22.15 14.60
N PHE A 261 -10.56 20.85 14.41
CA PHE A 261 -11.34 19.80 15.12
C PHE A 261 -10.47 18.82 15.91
N VAL A 262 -10.09 19.19 17.14
CA VAL A 262 -9.22 18.38 18.02
C VAL A 262 -10.00 17.54 19.06
N ASP A 263 -11.32 17.70 19.16
CA ASP A 263 -12.04 17.32 20.38
C ASP A 263 -12.55 15.85 20.43
N LYS A 264 -12.77 15.18 19.28
CA LYS A 264 -13.30 13.79 19.23
C LYS A 264 -12.27 12.71 18.86
N SER A 265 -11.08 13.09 18.39
CA SER A 265 -9.99 12.19 17.97
C SER A 265 -9.21 11.58 19.15
N ASN A 266 -9.39 12.11 20.37
CA ASN A 266 -8.62 11.70 21.54
C ASN A 266 -9.03 10.32 22.04
N LYS A 267 -10.33 10.06 22.23
CA LYS A 267 -10.84 8.77 22.74
C LYS A 267 -10.42 7.58 21.89
N THR A 268 -10.48 7.70 20.56
CA THR A 268 -10.10 6.63 19.64
C THR A 268 -8.61 6.28 19.73
N MET A 269 -7.76 7.30 19.90
CA MET A 269 -6.31 7.12 20.01
C MET A 269 -5.90 6.35 21.26
N PHE A 270 -6.55 6.58 22.41
CA PHE A 270 -6.29 5.80 23.62
C PHE A 270 -6.74 4.36 23.50
N THR A 271 -7.87 4.11 22.84
CA THR A 271 -8.31 2.75 22.56
C THR A 271 -7.26 2.02 21.71
N VAL A 272 -6.68 2.71 20.72
CA VAL A 272 -5.56 2.16 19.92
C VAL A 272 -4.34 1.89 20.81
N LEU A 273 -3.89 2.85 21.62
CA LEU A 273 -2.75 2.67 22.52
C LEU A 273 -2.98 1.52 23.51
N GLY A 274 -4.19 1.35 24.03
CA GLY A 274 -4.55 0.26 24.92
C GLY A 274 -4.48 -1.11 24.26
N SER A 275 -4.73 -1.18 22.95
CA SER A 275 -4.57 -2.41 22.16
C SER A 275 -3.10 -2.82 21.96
N LEU A 276 -2.16 -1.90 22.18
CA LEU A 276 -0.71 -2.11 21.99
C LEU A 276 0.02 -2.49 23.29
N CYS A 277 -0.68 -3.05 24.28
CA CYS A 277 -0.15 -3.33 25.61
C CYS A 277 1.09 -4.25 25.67
N ASN A 278 1.34 -5.03 24.62
CA ASN A 278 2.44 -5.99 24.53
C ASN A 278 3.67 -5.49 23.75
N VAL A 279 3.65 -4.26 23.24
CA VAL A 279 4.72 -3.69 22.42
C VAL A 279 5.94 -3.33 23.26
N THR A 280 7.15 -3.58 22.73
CA THR A 280 8.43 -3.21 23.39
C THR A 280 8.98 -1.86 22.91
N THR A 281 8.72 -1.50 21.65
CA THR A 281 9.14 -0.23 21.05
C THR A 281 7.96 0.52 20.47
N LEU A 282 7.68 1.72 20.98
CA LEU A 282 6.59 2.57 20.54
C LEU A 282 7.15 3.90 20.03
N GLU A 283 6.79 4.26 18.80
CA GLU A 283 7.05 5.57 18.23
C GLU A 283 5.76 6.39 18.15
N LEU A 284 5.80 7.61 18.65
CA LEU A 284 4.69 8.56 18.61
C LEU A 284 5.14 9.81 17.88
N TRP A 285 4.42 10.18 16.83
CA TRP A 285 4.77 11.33 16.00
C TRP A 285 3.63 12.34 15.94
N ARG A 286 3.97 13.63 16.08
CA ARG A 286 3.05 14.77 15.96
C ARG A 286 1.90 14.77 16.99
N PHE A 287 2.14 14.23 18.18
CA PHE A 287 1.18 14.28 19.30
C PHE A 287 1.22 15.66 19.97
N SER A 288 0.08 16.10 20.52
CA SER A 288 -0.01 17.33 21.32
C SER A 288 -0.58 17.03 22.70
N TYR A 289 -0.11 17.71 23.75
CA TYR A 289 -0.65 17.51 25.10
C TYR A 289 -2.15 17.76 25.21
N LEU A 290 -2.71 18.68 24.41
CA LEU A 290 -4.16 18.90 24.35
C LEU A 290 -4.93 17.62 23.99
N THR A 291 -4.31 16.69 23.27
CA THR A 291 -4.93 15.39 22.99
C THR A 291 -5.01 14.47 24.20
N LEU A 292 -4.31 14.81 25.29
CA LEU A 292 -4.16 14.00 26.51
C LEU A 292 -4.86 14.56 27.75
N MET A 293 -5.21 15.85 27.78
CA MET A 293 -5.71 16.50 28.99
C MET A 293 -6.96 15.83 29.58
N ASP A 294 -7.90 15.40 28.73
CA ASP A 294 -9.18 14.82 29.17
C ASP A 294 -9.12 13.34 29.61
N VAL A 295 -7.96 12.69 29.46
CA VAL A 295 -7.87 11.21 29.55
C VAL A 295 -6.68 10.73 30.38
N THR A 296 -6.00 11.65 31.10
CA THR A 296 -4.84 11.33 31.95
C THR A 296 -5.11 10.24 32.99
N GLU A 297 -6.35 10.13 33.48
CA GLU A 297 -6.76 9.10 34.45
C GLU A 297 -7.03 7.72 33.85
N LYS A 298 -7.32 7.64 32.55
CA LYS A 298 -7.68 6.39 31.84
C LYS A 298 -6.59 5.89 30.90
N PHE A 299 -5.37 6.42 31.04
CA PHE A 299 -4.25 6.04 30.18
C PHE A 299 -3.90 4.56 30.39
N PRO A 300 -3.76 3.76 29.31
CA PRO A 300 -3.46 2.33 29.43
C PRO A 300 -2.04 2.12 29.97
N LYS A 301 -1.88 1.17 30.90
CA LYS A 301 -0.55 0.76 31.39
C LYS A 301 0.15 -0.12 30.36
N LEU A 302 1.30 0.33 29.87
CA LEU A 302 2.11 -0.38 28.88
C LEU A 302 3.29 -1.07 29.59
N HIS A 303 3.04 -2.25 30.13
CA HIS A 303 3.96 -2.95 31.03
C HIS A 303 5.20 -3.54 30.32
N ASN A 304 5.10 -3.86 29.03
CA ASN A 304 6.21 -4.44 28.25
C ASN A 304 7.03 -3.40 27.47
N LEU A 305 6.63 -2.12 27.52
CA LEU A 305 7.24 -1.08 26.72
C LEU A 305 8.55 -0.60 27.34
N THR A 306 9.67 -0.82 26.64
CA THR A 306 11.02 -0.44 27.10
C THR A 306 11.58 0.78 26.36
N THR A 307 11.17 0.99 25.10
CA THR A 307 11.64 2.11 24.28
C THR A 307 10.49 2.97 23.78
N LEU A 308 10.52 4.26 24.13
CA LEU A 308 9.58 5.27 23.65
C LEU A 308 10.31 6.31 22.79
N LEU A 309 9.90 6.47 21.54
CA LEU A 309 10.37 7.56 20.67
C LEU A 309 9.23 8.55 20.45
N MET A 310 9.49 9.84 20.69
CA MET A 310 8.55 10.91 20.40
C MET A 310 9.13 11.86 19.35
N GLY A 311 8.41 12.10 18.26
CA GLY A 311 8.89 12.89 17.14
C GLY A 311 7.93 14.02 16.75
N LYS A 312 8.43 15.26 16.65
CA LYS A 312 7.61 16.45 16.31
C LYS A 312 6.39 16.64 17.23
N CYS A 313 6.48 16.21 18.50
CA CYS A 313 5.40 16.34 19.47
C CYS A 313 5.43 17.71 20.17
N GLU A 314 4.25 18.22 20.52
CA GLU A 314 4.09 19.38 21.40
C GLU A 314 4.03 18.91 22.85
N MET A 315 5.06 19.24 23.63
CA MET A 315 5.25 18.69 24.97
C MET A 315 4.45 19.44 26.05
N SER A 316 3.77 20.54 25.68
CA SER A 316 3.14 21.55 26.56
C SER A 316 4.03 22.12 27.66
N LEU A 317 3.50 23.09 28.42
CA LEU A 317 4.10 23.57 29.66
C LEU A 317 4.48 22.39 30.56
N GLN A 318 5.74 22.35 31.01
CA GLN A 318 6.29 21.38 31.97
C GLN A 318 6.28 19.90 31.53
N PHE A 319 6.29 19.62 30.23
CA PHE A 319 6.35 18.25 29.70
C PHE A 319 5.18 17.36 30.16
N GLY A 320 3.97 17.93 30.23
CA GLY A 320 2.78 17.23 30.73
C GLY A 320 2.54 15.86 30.05
N ILE A 321 2.77 15.79 28.74
CA ILE A 321 2.67 14.55 27.97
C ILE A 321 3.64 13.48 28.47
N LEU A 322 4.90 13.87 28.73
CA LEU A 322 5.95 12.96 29.18
C LEU A 322 5.64 12.44 30.58
N ARG A 323 5.10 13.27 31.47
CA ARG A 323 4.68 12.86 32.81
C ARG A 323 3.62 11.76 32.77
N VAL A 324 2.64 11.87 31.87
CA VAL A 324 1.60 10.84 31.68
C VAL A 324 2.23 9.52 31.22
N PHE A 325 3.14 9.56 30.25
CA PHE A 325 3.84 8.37 29.76
C PHE A 325 4.74 7.74 30.84
N LEU A 326 5.56 8.54 31.53
CA LEU A 326 6.43 8.07 32.62
C LEU A 326 5.64 7.42 33.76
N LYS A 327 4.46 7.95 34.11
CA LYS A 327 3.60 7.37 35.14
C LYS A 327 2.99 6.02 34.74
N ASN A 328 2.77 5.79 33.44
CA ASN A 328 2.01 4.64 32.95
C ASN A 328 2.88 3.58 32.22
N ILE A 329 4.18 3.81 32.07
CA ILE A 329 5.14 2.88 31.46
C ILE A 329 6.20 2.51 32.52
N PRO A 330 5.95 1.50 33.37
CA PRO A 330 6.84 1.18 34.48
C PRO A 330 8.19 0.58 34.05
N SER A 331 8.25 -0.07 32.89
CA SER A 331 9.42 -0.79 32.39
C SER A 331 10.26 0.01 31.39
N LEU A 332 10.08 1.34 31.37
CA LEU A 332 10.71 2.21 30.37
C LEU A 332 12.21 2.36 30.63
N GLU A 333 13.02 1.92 29.67
CA GLU A 333 14.48 2.00 29.73
C GLU A 333 15.04 3.19 28.92
N LYS A 334 14.40 3.51 27.79
CA LYS A 334 14.89 4.51 26.85
C LYS A 334 13.79 5.42 26.34
N ILE A 335 14.04 6.73 26.41
CA ILE A 335 13.20 7.76 25.78
C ILE A 335 14.05 8.53 24.77
N THR A 336 13.53 8.71 23.55
CA THR A 336 14.18 9.53 22.51
C THR A 336 13.22 10.60 22.03
N LEU A 337 13.62 11.87 22.13
CA LEU A 337 12.84 13.01 21.64
C LEU A 337 13.48 13.55 20.35
N LYS A 338 12.70 13.70 19.28
CA LYS A 338 13.16 14.22 17.98
C LYS A 338 12.32 15.41 17.54
N HIS A 339 12.90 16.61 17.49
CA HIS A 339 12.23 17.83 17.04
C HIS A 339 10.93 18.15 17.82
N CYS A 340 10.86 17.76 19.09
CA CYS A 340 9.72 18.11 19.96
C CYS A 340 9.82 19.57 20.42
N LYS A 341 8.68 20.25 20.54
CA LYS A 341 8.61 21.66 20.94
C LYS A 341 7.94 21.78 22.31
N GLU A 342 8.48 22.66 23.15
CA GLU A 342 7.81 23.13 24.36
C GLU A 342 7.14 24.48 24.05
N LEU A 343 5.85 24.60 24.32
CA LEU A 343 5.14 25.88 24.21
C LEU A 343 5.47 26.70 25.47
N ARG A 344 6.28 27.75 25.30
CA ARG A 344 6.47 28.79 26.31
C ARG A 344 5.46 29.89 26.01
N TYR A 345 4.48 30.07 26.89
CA TYR A 345 3.61 31.24 26.87
C TYR A 345 4.30 32.43 27.49
#